data_AF-A0A0D2XXY8-F1
#
_entry.id   AF-A0A0D2XXY8-F1
#
_cell.length_a   1.000
_cell.length_b   1.000
_cell.length_c   1.000
_cell.angle_alpha   90.00
_cell.angle_beta   90.00
_cell.angle_gamma   90.00
#
_symmetry.space_group_name_H-M   'P 1'
#
loop_
_entity.id
_entity.type
_entity.pdbx_description
1 polymer ?
#
loop_
_entity_poly.entity_id
_entity_poly.type
_entity_poly.pdbx_seq_one_letter_code
_entity_poly.pdbx_strand_id
1 'polypeptide(L)'
;MALISAKTIITSVSLFHLTLAYFFITNPSSINEQALVFMLGESMGMPLARGFELQSPPLAFLAAVLVFVGFSDLVSLSMPDEVCLIFHWGTQAPLRSFLSLGFVVYIFLFGPSSPMYDKSSRSHLSHPSSYNPSYRPAGWGGDMLKNRLFFTFIFIETMTWFWVWITLREERDAILSKKSRRRSHSHSF
;
A
#
# COMPACT_ATOMS: atom_id res chain seq x y z
N MET A 1 -12.60 -18.92 -11.68
CA MET A 1 -11.14 -18.86 -11.91
C MET A 1 -10.82 -17.40 -12.12
N ALA A 2 -10.09 -16.77 -11.18
CA ALA A 2 -9.66 -15.39 -11.35
C ALA A 2 -8.78 -15.28 -12.61
N LEU A 3 -8.92 -14.20 -13.38
CA LEU A 3 -8.12 -13.96 -14.59
C LEU A 3 -6.63 -13.75 -14.27
N ILE A 4 -6.31 -13.34 -13.05
CA ILE A 4 -4.96 -13.07 -12.55
C ILE A 4 -4.78 -13.83 -11.24
N SER A 5 -3.70 -14.62 -11.13
CA SER A 5 -3.40 -15.37 -9.91
C SER A 5 -2.82 -14.45 -8.82
N ALA A 6 -3.06 -14.79 -7.56
CA ALA A 6 -2.50 -14.08 -6.42
C ALA A 6 -0.96 -13.98 -6.49
N LYS A 7 -0.28 -15.04 -6.96
CA LYS A 7 1.18 -15.03 -7.15
C LYS A 7 1.63 -13.97 -8.14
N THR A 8 0.90 -13.80 -9.23
CA THR A 8 1.20 -12.79 -10.26
C THR A 8 1.04 -11.38 -9.68
N ILE A 9 -0.01 -11.14 -8.88
CA ILE A 9 -0.23 -9.85 -8.23
C ILE A 9 0.90 -9.57 -7.23
N ILE A 10 1.25 -10.52 -6.36
CA ILE A 10 2.34 -10.38 -5.39
C ILE A 10 3.66 -10.11 -6.11
N THR A 11 3.97 -10.84 -7.19
CA THR A 11 5.19 -10.61 -7.98
C THR A 11 5.24 -9.18 -8.53
N SER A 12 4.15 -8.70 -9.11
CA SER A 12 4.07 -7.34 -9.65
C SER A 12 4.26 -6.28 -8.57
N VAL A 13 3.66 -6.48 -7.38
CA VAL A 13 3.83 -5.57 -6.23
C VAL A 13 5.27 -5.58 -5.73
N SER A 14 5.89 -6.74 -5.61
CA SER A 14 7.28 -6.85 -5.17
C SER A 14 8.23 -6.16 -6.15
N LEU A 15 8.02 -6.34 -7.46
CA LEU A 15 8.77 -5.62 -8.49
C LEU A 15 8.51 -4.12 -8.43
N PHE A 16 7.28 -3.68 -8.15
CA PHE A 16 6.95 -2.28 -7.92
C PHE A 16 7.70 -1.67 -6.71
N HIS A 17 7.83 -2.41 -5.60
CA HIS A 17 8.64 -1.96 -4.46
C HIS A 17 10.12 -1.80 -4.84
N LEU A 18 10.65 -2.74 -5.62
CA LEU A 18 12.04 -2.69 -6.11
C LEU A 18 12.28 -1.53 -7.08
N THR A 19 11.33 -1.24 -7.97
CA THR A 19 11.44 -0.11 -8.89
C THR A 19 11.34 1.22 -8.14
N LEU A 20 10.43 1.35 -7.16
CA LEU A 20 10.39 2.52 -6.28
C LEU A 20 11.71 2.73 -5.55
N ALA A 21 12.29 1.67 -4.99
CA ALA A 21 13.59 1.77 -4.32
C ALA A 21 14.70 2.26 -5.27
N TYR A 22 14.73 1.77 -6.51
CA TYR A 22 15.67 2.23 -7.52
C TYR A 22 15.52 3.74 -7.80
N PHE A 23 14.29 4.22 -8.00
CA PHE A 23 14.03 5.63 -8.26
C PHE A 23 14.32 6.52 -7.05
N PHE A 24 14.06 6.06 -5.83
CA PHE A 24 14.41 6.80 -4.61
C PHE A 24 15.92 7.04 -4.45
N ILE A 25 16.75 6.10 -4.91
CA ILE A 25 18.22 6.24 -4.89
C ILE A 25 18.70 7.08 -6.08
N THR A 26 18.14 6.88 -7.27
CA THR A 26 18.68 7.47 -8.50
C THR A 26 18.10 8.85 -8.80
N ASN A 27 16.78 8.98 -8.83
CA ASN A 27 16.10 10.23 -9.13
C ASN A 27 14.70 10.29 -8.47
N PRO A 28 14.61 10.75 -7.22
CA PRO A 28 13.35 10.74 -6.47
C PRO A 28 12.31 11.73 -7.00
N SER A 29 12.73 12.78 -7.72
CA SER A 29 11.80 13.75 -8.31
C SER A 29 10.88 13.10 -9.34
N SER A 30 11.37 12.06 -10.04
CA SER A 30 10.59 11.31 -11.03
C SER A 30 9.37 10.60 -10.43
N ILE A 31 9.38 10.29 -9.12
CA ILE A 31 8.21 9.75 -8.42
C ILE A 31 7.30 10.89 -7.97
N ASN A 32 7.86 11.95 -7.41
CA ASN A 32 7.10 13.09 -6.87
C ASN A 32 6.28 13.81 -7.96
N GLU A 33 6.78 13.84 -9.20
CA GLU A 33 6.14 14.50 -10.35
C GLU A 33 5.12 13.61 -11.08
N GLN A 34 4.87 12.38 -10.61
CA GLN A 34 3.89 11.51 -11.24
C GLN A 34 2.48 12.09 -11.13
N ALA A 35 1.74 12.08 -12.25
CA ALA A 35 0.37 12.58 -12.31
C ALA A 35 -0.56 11.88 -11.31
N LEU A 36 -0.34 10.58 -11.04
CA LEU A 36 -1.07 9.83 -10.02
C LEU A 36 -0.86 10.38 -8.59
N VAL A 37 0.38 10.71 -8.25
CA VAL A 37 0.74 11.30 -6.95
C VAL A 37 0.13 12.70 -6.82
N PHE A 38 0.16 13.48 -7.89
CA PHE A 38 -0.46 14.79 -7.93
C PHE A 38 -1.98 14.70 -7.75
N MET A 39 -2.68 13.89 -8.54
CA MET A 39 -4.15 13.80 -8.51
C MET A 39 -4.68 13.29 -7.18
N LEU A 40 -4.12 12.20 -6.65
CA LEU A 40 -4.55 11.62 -5.38
C LEU A 40 -4.14 12.49 -4.17
N GLY A 41 -2.99 13.14 -4.26
CA GLY A 41 -2.52 14.07 -3.25
C GLY A 41 -3.39 15.33 -3.17
N GLU A 42 -3.70 15.94 -4.31
CA GLU A 42 -4.59 17.11 -4.39
C GLU A 42 -6.02 16.77 -3.98
N SER A 43 -6.54 15.59 -4.35
CA SER A 43 -7.90 15.20 -3.94
C SER A 43 -8.07 15.10 -2.42
N MET A 44 -6.97 14.88 -1.69
CA MET A 44 -6.92 14.87 -0.24
C MET A 44 -6.43 16.19 0.38
N GLY A 45 -6.15 17.19 -0.45
CA GLY A 45 -5.59 18.48 -0.02
C GLY A 45 -4.23 18.35 0.65
N MET A 46 -3.45 17.32 0.33
CA MET A 46 -2.15 17.10 0.94
C MET A 46 -1.13 18.13 0.39
N PRO A 47 -0.16 18.59 1.19
CA PRO A 47 0.85 19.56 0.73
C PRO A 47 1.95 18.90 -0.10
N LEU A 48 2.56 19.68 -1.00
CA LEU A 48 3.66 19.20 -1.85
C LEU A 48 4.87 18.80 -0.99
N ALA A 49 5.44 17.64 -1.29
CA ALA A 49 6.52 17.06 -0.52
C ALA A 49 7.90 17.48 -1.07
N ARG A 50 8.38 18.68 -0.70
CA ARG A 50 9.70 19.18 -1.16
C ARG A 50 10.88 18.29 -0.76
N GLY A 51 10.69 17.43 0.25
CA GLY A 51 11.71 16.48 0.71
C GLY A 51 12.05 15.35 -0.28
N PHE A 52 11.33 15.22 -1.39
CA PHE A 52 11.55 14.18 -2.41
C PHE A 52 12.15 14.73 -3.72
N GLU A 53 12.62 15.98 -3.73
CA GLU A 53 13.26 16.58 -4.90
C GLU A 53 14.72 16.15 -5.07
N LEU A 54 15.41 15.87 -3.95
CA LEU A 54 16.83 15.53 -3.92
C LEU A 54 17.06 14.22 -3.17
N GLN A 55 18.14 13.54 -3.54
CA GLN A 55 18.62 12.36 -2.80
C GLN A 55 18.96 12.75 -1.36
N SER A 56 18.52 11.94 -0.41
CA SER A 56 18.77 12.19 1.02
C SER A 56 19.01 10.89 1.79
N PRO A 57 19.74 10.91 2.92
CA PRO A 57 19.98 9.72 3.73
C PRO A 57 18.70 8.97 4.17
N PRO A 58 17.61 9.65 4.60
CA PRO A 58 16.35 8.97 4.92
C PRO A 58 15.73 8.25 3.72
N LEU A 59 15.90 8.81 2.52
CA LEU A 59 15.35 8.25 1.29
C LEU A 59 16.14 7.01 0.83
N ALA A 60 17.46 7.05 0.97
CA ALA A 60 18.32 5.88 0.76
C ALA A 60 17.99 4.75 1.75
N PHE A 61 17.73 5.09 3.02
CA PHE A 61 17.29 4.11 4.01
C PHE A 61 15.91 3.52 3.65
N LEU A 62 14.95 4.36 3.25
CA LEU A 62 13.64 3.89 2.77
C LEU A 62 13.78 2.96 1.56
N ALA A 63 14.63 3.31 0.61
CA ALA A 63 14.92 2.47 -0.55
C ALA A 63 15.48 1.10 -0.13
N ALA A 64 16.43 1.06 0.81
CA ALA A 64 16.96 -0.21 1.32
C ALA A 64 15.87 -1.07 1.99
N VAL A 65 14.96 -0.45 2.75
CA VAL A 65 13.80 -1.14 3.34
C VAL A 65 12.86 -1.68 2.26
N LEU A 66 12.58 -0.90 1.23
CA LEU A 66 11.74 -1.34 0.10
C LEU A 66 12.38 -2.49 -0.69
N VAL A 67 13.71 -2.47 -0.87
CA VAL A 67 14.44 -3.61 -1.46
C VAL A 67 14.30 -4.84 -0.59
N PHE A 68 14.49 -4.70 0.73
CA PHE A 68 14.35 -5.80 1.66
C PHE A 68 12.93 -6.40 1.62
N VAL A 69 11.90 -5.56 1.63
CA VAL A 69 10.50 -6.00 1.56
C VAL A 69 10.19 -6.66 0.22
N GLY A 70 10.52 -6.01 -0.91
CA GLY A 70 10.25 -6.53 -2.24
C GLY A 70 10.98 -7.84 -2.51
N PHE A 71 12.25 -7.95 -2.12
CA PHE A 71 13.01 -9.18 -2.28
C PHE A 71 12.51 -10.31 -1.36
N SER A 72 12.19 -10.01 -0.10
CA SER A 72 11.60 -10.98 0.84
C SER A 72 10.28 -11.53 0.31
N ASP A 73 9.43 -10.67 -0.28
CA ASP A 73 8.17 -11.09 -0.88
C ASP A 73 8.40 -11.99 -2.10
N LEU A 74 9.38 -11.71 -2.97
CA LEU A 74 9.74 -12.59 -4.09
C LEU A 74 10.27 -13.95 -3.61
N VAL A 75 11.11 -13.97 -2.58
CA VAL A 75 11.61 -15.21 -1.98
C VAL A 75 10.47 -16.02 -1.37
N SER A 76 9.47 -15.37 -0.77
CA SER A 76 8.31 -16.09 -0.21
C SER A 76 7.52 -16.87 -1.27
N LEU A 77 7.56 -16.44 -2.53
CA LEU A 77 6.91 -17.13 -3.65
C LEU A 77 7.64 -18.40 -4.10
N SER A 78 8.90 -18.62 -3.67
CA SER A 78 9.63 -19.87 -3.93
C SER A 78 9.19 -21.02 -3.02
N MET A 79 8.35 -20.75 -2.02
CA MET A 79 7.79 -21.77 -1.14
C MET A 79 6.71 -22.61 -1.86
N PRO A 80 6.48 -23.87 -1.45
CA PRO A 80 5.39 -24.68 -1.99
C PRO A 80 4.03 -23.99 -1.85
N ASP A 81 3.18 -24.13 -2.88
CA ASP A 81 1.92 -23.39 -3.03
C ASP A 81 0.99 -23.50 -1.82
N GLU A 82 0.91 -24.68 -1.20
CA GLU A 82 0.11 -24.87 0.01
C GLU A 82 0.64 -24.03 1.18
N VAL A 83 1.96 -23.97 1.39
CA VAL A 83 2.57 -23.19 2.48
C VAL A 83 2.52 -21.69 2.18
N CYS A 84 2.86 -21.33 0.94
CA CYS A 84 2.89 -19.96 0.45
C CYS A 84 1.51 -19.30 0.51
N LEU A 85 0.50 -19.88 -0.15
CA LEU A 85 -0.80 -19.22 -0.34
C LEU A 85 -1.71 -19.37 0.88
N ILE A 86 -1.70 -20.51 1.56
CA ILE A 86 -2.64 -20.78 2.66
C ILE A 86 -2.14 -20.19 3.97
N PHE A 87 -0.87 -20.43 4.32
CA PHE A 87 -0.34 -20.09 5.65
C PHE A 87 0.35 -18.72 5.67
N HIS A 88 1.33 -18.51 4.79
CA HIS A 88 2.10 -17.27 4.78
C HIS A 88 1.25 -16.09 4.31
N TRP A 89 0.82 -16.13 3.04
CA TRP A 89 0.08 -15.02 2.43
C TRP A 89 -1.37 -14.92 2.90
N GLY A 90 -1.95 -16.03 3.36
CA GLY A 90 -3.27 -16.04 3.97
C GLY A 90 -3.38 -15.17 5.23
N THR A 91 -2.28 -15.00 5.97
CA THR A 91 -2.22 -14.13 7.16
C THR A 91 -1.55 -12.79 6.86
N GLN A 92 -0.49 -12.78 6.03
CA GLN A 92 0.27 -11.57 5.71
C GLN A 92 -0.53 -10.55 4.88
N ALA A 93 -1.27 -10.99 3.86
CA ALA A 93 -2.02 -10.07 2.98
C ALA A 93 -3.07 -9.22 3.72
N PRO A 94 -3.97 -9.80 4.55
CA PRO A 94 -4.92 -8.99 5.32
C PRO A 94 -4.21 -8.09 6.33
N LEU A 95 -3.15 -8.58 7.00
CA LEU A 95 -2.40 -7.77 7.96
C LEU A 95 -1.82 -6.51 7.30
N ARG A 96 -1.16 -6.66 6.14
CA ARG A 96 -0.61 -5.52 5.39
C ARG A 96 -1.70 -4.55 4.94
N SER A 97 -2.83 -5.07 4.45
CA SER A 97 -3.99 -4.26 4.06
C SER A 97 -4.58 -3.47 5.23
N PHE A 98 -4.72 -4.08 6.41
CA PHE A 98 -5.22 -3.39 7.60
C PHE A 98 -4.24 -2.34 8.13
N LEU A 99 -2.93 -2.64 8.13
CA LEU A 99 -1.91 -1.69 8.55
C LEU A 99 -1.86 -0.47 7.61
N SER A 100 -1.87 -0.69 6.30
CA SER A 100 -1.90 0.40 5.32
C SER A 100 -3.19 1.20 5.40
N LEU A 101 -4.34 0.53 5.59
CA LEU A 101 -5.63 1.21 5.82
C LEU A 101 -5.57 2.09 7.08
N GLY A 102 -4.94 1.60 8.15
CA GLY A 102 -4.72 2.39 9.37
C GLY A 102 -3.95 3.68 9.11
N PHE A 103 -2.92 3.64 8.26
CA PHE A 103 -2.19 4.84 7.83
C PHE A 103 -3.04 5.76 6.95
N VAL A 104 -3.84 5.23 6.02
CA VAL A 104 -4.77 6.04 5.20
C VAL A 104 -5.75 6.79 6.11
N VAL A 105 -6.36 6.08 7.06
CA VAL A 105 -7.29 6.67 8.04
C VAL A 105 -6.59 7.70 8.91
N TYR A 106 -5.36 7.43 9.35
CA TYR A 106 -4.56 8.39 10.11
C TYR A 106 -4.33 9.67 9.32
N ILE A 107 -3.91 9.59 8.06
CA ILE A 107 -3.68 10.77 7.22
C ILE A 107 -4.99 11.51 6.96
N PHE A 108 -6.09 10.80 6.73
CA PHE A 108 -7.40 11.42 6.50
C PHE A 108 -7.90 12.19 7.73
N LEU A 109 -7.77 11.63 8.94
CA LEU A 109 -8.27 12.24 10.17
C LEU A 109 -7.34 13.34 10.72
N PHE A 110 -6.03 13.20 10.52
CA PHE A 110 -5.02 14.08 11.12
C PHE A 110 -4.25 14.92 10.10
N GLY A 111 -4.62 14.88 8.82
CA GLY A 111 -4.01 15.68 7.75
C GLY A 111 -4.43 17.17 7.77
N PRO A 112 -3.76 18.03 6.98
CA PRO A 112 -4.07 19.47 6.90
C PRO A 112 -5.51 19.78 6.52
N SER A 113 -6.09 18.96 5.64
CA SER A 113 -7.47 19.10 5.17
C SER A 113 -8.45 18.19 5.91
N SER A 114 -8.10 17.73 7.12
CA SER A 114 -8.95 16.79 7.83
C SER A 114 -10.25 17.44 8.32
N PRO A 115 -11.35 16.65 8.39
CA PRO A 115 -12.60 17.12 8.98
C PRO A 115 -12.47 17.55 10.45
N MET A 116 -11.48 17.01 11.17
CA MET A 116 -11.25 17.30 12.60
C MET A 116 -10.70 18.71 12.84
N TYR A 117 -10.00 19.27 11.85
CA TYR A 117 -9.43 20.62 11.92
C TYR A 117 -10.20 21.63 11.07
N ASP A 118 -11.29 21.22 10.43
CA ASP A 118 -12.16 22.12 9.67
C ASP A 118 -13.10 22.86 10.63
N LYS A 119 -12.74 24.11 10.93
CA LYS A 119 -13.58 25.05 11.69
C LYS A 119 -14.37 25.99 10.77
N SER A 120 -14.23 25.82 9.46
CA SER A 120 -14.85 26.73 8.50
C SER A 120 -16.24 26.22 8.12
N SER A 121 -17.20 27.15 7.97
CA SER A 121 -18.56 26.88 7.47
C SER A 121 -18.56 26.54 5.97
N ARG A 122 -17.53 25.83 5.49
CA ARG A 122 -17.42 25.40 4.10
C ARG A 122 -18.41 24.27 3.86
N SER A 123 -19.06 24.31 2.70
CA SER A 123 -19.92 23.22 2.24
C SER A 123 -19.12 21.90 2.28
N HIS A 124 -19.75 20.82 2.76
CA HIS A 124 -19.17 19.47 2.79
C HIS A 124 -18.70 18.96 1.40
N LEU A 125 -19.09 19.64 0.32
CA LEU A 125 -18.69 19.34 -1.07
C LEU A 125 -17.56 20.24 -1.59
N SER A 126 -16.98 21.12 -0.77
CA SER A 126 -15.88 21.98 -1.19
C SER A 126 -14.56 21.20 -1.30
N HIS A 127 -13.73 21.57 -2.28
CA HIS A 127 -12.44 20.92 -2.49
C HIS A 127 -11.53 21.10 -1.26
N PRO A 128 -10.88 20.03 -0.75
CA PRO A 128 -9.95 20.11 0.36
C PRO A 128 -8.80 21.09 0.03
N SER A 129 -8.46 22.00 0.95
CA SER A 129 -7.33 22.92 0.78
C SER A 129 -6.18 22.52 1.70
N SER A 130 -4.95 22.53 1.18
CA SER A 130 -3.76 22.23 1.98
C SER A 130 -3.41 23.33 2.98
N TYR A 131 -3.95 24.54 2.78
CA TYR A 131 -3.78 25.64 3.70
C TYR A 131 -4.93 25.67 4.71
N ASN A 132 -4.65 25.20 5.93
CA ASN A 132 -5.58 25.26 7.05
C ASN A 132 -4.90 25.93 8.26
N PRO A 133 -5.31 27.17 8.65
CA PRO A 133 -4.72 27.88 9.78
C PRO A 133 -5.03 27.23 11.14
N SER A 134 -6.02 26.34 11.21
CA SER A 134 -6.35 25.58 12.43
C SER A 134 -5.56 24.27 12.56
N TYR A 135 -4.81 23.90 11.53
CA TYR A 135 -3.99 22.71 11.53
C TYR A 135 -2.87 22.83 12.58
N ARG A 136 -2.73 21.79 13.41
CA ARG A 136 -1.63 21.71 14.37
C ARG A 136 -0.70 20.57 13.97
N PRO A 137 0.55 20.87 13.59
CA PRO A 137 1.51 19.83 13.26
C PRO A 137 1.75 18.95 14.48
N ALA A 138 1.96 17.66 14.23
CA ALA A 138 2.27 16.74 15.31
C ALA A 138 3.64 17.07 15.91
N GLY A 139 3.77 17.07 17.23
CA GLY A 139 5.06 17.30 17.93
C GLY A 139 6.08 16.15 17.77
N TRP A 140 5.75 15.14 16.96
CA TRP A 140 6.56 13.97 16.65
C TRP A 140 6.60 13.78 15.13
N GLY A 141 7.48 12.90 14.64
CA GLY A 141 7.73 12.70 13.20
C GLY A 141 6.53 12.30 12.33
N GLY A 142 5.36 12.05 12.93
CA GLY A 142 4.11 11.76 12.19
C GLY A 142 3.63 12.91 11.30
N ASP A 143 4.07 14.15 11.53
CA ASP A 143 3.79 15.26 10.62
C ASP A 143 4.43 15.05 9.23
N MET A 144 5.62 14.43 9.20
CA MET A 144 6.36 14.16 7.96
C MET A 144 5.71 13.09 7.09
N LEU A 145 4.84 12.25 7.67
CA LEU A 145 4.06 11.27 6.93
C LEU A 145 2.89 11.90 6.17
N LYS A 146 2.51 13.13 6.51
CA LYS A 146 1.36 13.82 5.91
C LYS A 146 1.76 14.55 4.64
N ASN A 147 2.24 13.78 3.66
CA ASN A 147 2.65 14.28 2.36
C ASN A 147 1.96 13.51 1.23
N ARG A 148 1.86 14.13 0.04
CA ARG A 148 1.15 13.55 -1.13
C ARG A 148 1.71 12.19 -1.52
N LEU A 149 3.03 12.07 -1.60
CA LEU A 149 3.71 10.86 -2.06
C LEU A 149 3.44 9.69 -1.11
N PHE A 150 3.60 9.89 0.19
CA PHE A 150 3.33 8.86 1.20
C PHE A 150 1.85 8.47 1.21
N PHE A 151 0.93 9.44 1.12
CA PHE A 151 -0.50 9.17 1.02
C PHE A 151 -0.82 8.30 -0.20
N THR A 152 -0.34 8.69 -1.39
CA THR A 152 -0.59 7.93 -2.62
C THR A 152 -0.01 6.53 -2.53
N PHE A 153 1.23 6.39 -2.04
CA PHE A 153 1.87 5.10 -1.84
C PHE A 153 1.03 4.19 -0.94
N ILE A 154 0.65 4.67 0.25
CA ILE A 154 -0.06 3.84 1.23
C ILE A 154 -1.51 3.54 0.81
N PHE A 155 -2.13 4.43 0.03
CA PHE A 155 -3.43 4.20 -0.58
C PHE A 155 -3.38 3.09 -1.63
N ILE A 156 -2.41 3.15 -2.55
CA ILE A 156 -2.17 2.10 -3.55
C ILE A 156 -1.86 0.77 -2.86
N GLU A 157 -1.04 0.79 -1.81
CA GLU A 157 -0.73 -0.41 -1.03
C GLU A 157 -1.97 -1.00 -0.37
N THR A 158 -2.87 -0.17 0.15
CA THR A 158 -4.13 -0.64 0.72
C THR A 158 -5.00 -1.34 -0.32
N MET A 159 -5.19 -0.71 -1.48
CA MET A 159 -5.98 -1.29 -2.57
C MET A 159 -5.37 -2.58 -3.09
N THR A 160 -4.05 -2.62 -3.24
CA THR A 160 -3.37 -3.77 -3.82
C THR A 160 -3.32 -4.96 -2.86
N TRP A 161 -2.99 -4.74 -1.58
CA TRP A 161 -3.03 -5.81 -0.58
C TRP A 161 -4.45 -6.30 -0.29
N PHE A 162 -5.44 -5.41 -0.36
CA PHE A 162 -6.84 -5.82 -0.28
C PHE A 162 -7.22 -6.71 -1.47
N TRP A 163 -6.80 -6.35 -2.68
CA TRP A 163 -7.04 -7.16 -3.87
C TRP A 163 -6.37 -8.54 -3.76
N VAL A 164 -5.10 -8.59 -3.36
CA VAL A 164 -4.38 -9.85 -3.10
C VAL A 164 -5.14 -10.72 -2.09
N TRP A 165 -5.64 -10.12 -1.01
CA TRP A 165 -6.39 -10.84 0.02
C TRP A 165 -7.67 -11.48 -0.51
N ILE A 166 -8.45 -10.75 -1.31
CA ILE A 166 -9.67 -11.28 -1.95
C ILE A 166 -9.33 -12.41 -2.92
N THR A 167 -8.35 -12.22 -3.80
CA THR A 167 -7.94 -13.26 -4.76
C THR A 167 -7.41 -14.51 -4.05
N LEU A 168 -6.65 -14.37 -2.96
CA LEU A 168 -6.18 -15.50 -2.16
C LEU A 168 -7.34 -16.28 -1.54
N ARG A 169 -8.40 -15.62 -1.07
CA ARG A 169 -9.58 -16.30 -0.53
C ARG A 169 -10.25 -17.16 -1.60
N GLU A 170 -10.46 -16.60 -2.78
CA GLU A 170 -11.05 -17.33 -3.92
C GLU A 170 -10.18 -18.54 -4.34
N GLU A 171 -8.86 -18.37 -4.42
CA GLU A 171 -7.94 -19.46 -4.77
C GLU A 171 -7.88 -20.55 -3.69
N ARG A 172 -7.92 -20.16 -2.41
CA ARG A 172 -7.94 -21.12 -1.29
C ARG A 172 -9.17 -22.01 -1.32
N ASP A 173 -10.35 -21.45 -1.56
CA ASP A 173 -11.60 -22.22 -1.64
C ASP A 173 -11.58 -23.20 -2.84
N ALA A 174 -10.98 -22.78 -3.97
CA ALA A 174 -10.77 -23.64 -5.13
C ALA A 174 -9.79 -24.81 -4.83
N ILE A 175 -8.71 -24.55 -4.09
CA ILE A 175 -7.73 -25.59 -3.70
C ILE A 175 -8.37 -26.61 -2.74
N LEU A 176 -9.10 -26.12 -1.73
CA LEU A 176 -9.76 -26.97 -0.73
C LEU A 176 -10.86 -27.85 -1.36
N SER A 177 -11.68 -27.29 -2.23
CA SER A 177 -12.71 -28.05 -2.96
C SER A 177 -12.11 -29.14 -3.85
N LYS A 178 -10.99 -28.85 -4.54
CA LYS A 178 -10.25 -29.84 -5.34
C LYS A 178 -9.66 -30.96 -4.47
N LYS A 179 -9.15 -30.63 -3.27
CA LYS A 179 -8.61 -31.60 -2.31
C LYS A 179 -9.70 -32.52 -1.75
N SER A 180 -10.87 -31.95 -1.45
CA SER A 180 -12.05 -32.71 -1.02
C SER A 180 -12.51 -33.72 -2.07
N ARG A 181 -12.62 -33.30 -3.34
CA ARG A 181 -12.96 -34.20 -4.46
C ARG A 181 -11.96 -35.35 -4.64
N ARG A 182 -10.66 -35.09 -4.52
CA ARG A 182 -9.63 -36.12 -4.61
C ARG A 182 -9.72 -37.16 -3.50
N ARG A 183 -10.01 -36.73 -2.25
CA ARG A 183 -10.22 -37.64 -1.11
C ARG A 183 -11.47 -38.50 -1.28
N SER A 184 -12.57 -37.92 -1.77
CA SER A 184 -13.79 -38.71 -2.02
C SER A 184 -13.58 -39.82 -3.05
N HIS A 185 -12.72 -39.60 -4.06
CA HIS A 185 -12.40 -40.62 -5.06
C HIS A 185 -11.42 -41.71 -4.57
N SER A 186 -10.58 -41.43 -3.57
CA SER A 186 -9.68 -42.45 -3.01
C SER A 186 -10.38 -43.42 -2.05
N HIS A 187 -11.56 -43.05 -1.53
CA HIS A 187 -12.36 -43.91 -0.63
C HIS A 187 -13.40 -44.77 -1.36
N SER A 188 -13.51 -44.67 -2.69
CA SER A 188 -14.47 -45.45 -3.50
C SER A 188 -13.86 -46.67 -4.19
N PHE A 189 -12.73 -47.20 -3.67
CA PHE A 189 -12.07 -48.42 -4.14
C PHE A 189 -11.80 -49.35 -2.96
#